data_AF-A0A0D8HCG5-F1
#
_entry.id   AF-A0A0D8HCG5-F1
#
_cell.length_a   1.000
_cell.length_b   1.000
_cell.length_c   1.000
_cell.angle_alpha   90.00
_cell.angle_beta   90.00
_cell.angle_gamma   90.00
#
_symmetry.space_group_name_H-M   'P 1'
#
loop_
_entity.id
_entity.type
_entity.pdbx_description
1 polymer ?
#
loop_
_entity_poly.entity_id
_entity_poly.type
_entity_poly.pdbx_seq_one_letter_code
_entity_poly.pdbx_strand_id
1 'polypeptide(L)'
;MTREGNANTARGAGEFVTQVINNARAAGATGEITMRFDSGFYSRAVRDPASAGDVRICITTRMSKRLKGIISDIQEDAWTSIVYWLEGGADVAEVKYRQKQ
;
A
#
# COMPACT_ATOMS: atom_id res chain seq x y z
N MET A 1 -0.67 -19.35 12.78
CA MET A 1 -0.05 -20.02 11.63
C MET A 1 1.43 -19.71 11.65
N THR A 2 2.28 -20.69 11.97
CA THR A 2 3.75 -20.56 11.91
C THR A 2 4.21 -20.63 10.45
N ARG A 3 5.26 -19.85 10.11
CA ARG A 3 5.83 -19.83 8.75
C ARG A 3 6.60 -21.13 8.51
N GLU A 4 6.04 -22.01 7.69
CA GLU A 4 6.75 -23.16 7.12
C GLU A 4 7.82 -22.65 6.13
N GLY A 5 9.01 -23.24 6.14
CA GLY A 5 10.26 -22.71 5.57
C GLY A 5 10.32 -22.51 4.05
N ASN A 6 9.21 -22.70 3.32
CA ASN A 6 9.11 -22.38 1.89
C ASN A 6 7.75 -21.77 1.54
N ALA A 7 7.33 -20.75 2.29
CA ALA A 7 6.15 -19.97 2.00
C ALA A 7 6.54 -18.72 1.20
N ASN A 8 6.13 -18.65 -0.07
CA ASN A 8 6.15 -17.42 -0.85
C ASN A 8 5.52 -16.28 -0.02
N THR A 9 6.08 -15.07 -0.05
CA THR A 9 5.61 -13.90 0.74
C THR A 9 4.11 -13.63 0.61
N ALA A 10 3.50 -14.00 -0.52
CA ALA A 10 2.07 -13.85 -0.76
C ALA A 10 1.17 -14.91 -0.08
N ARG A 11 1.73 -16.06 0.36
CA ARG A 11 0.95 -17.14 0.99
C ARG A 11 0.42 -16.67 2.34
N GLY A 12 -0.89 -16.70 2.51
CA GLY A 12 -1.56 -16.25 3.74
C GLY A 12 -1.57 -14.73 3.94
N ALA A 13 -1.11 -13.94 2.97
CA ALA A 13 -1.02 -12.48 3.13
C ALA A 13 -2.39 -11.82 3.37
N GLY A 14 -3.46 -12.32 2.74
CA GLY A 14 -4.82 -11.80 2.96
C GLY A 14 -5.37 -12.13 4.35
N GLU A 15 -5.18 -13.37 4.82
CA GLU A 15 -5.56 -13.77 6.18
C GLU A 15 -4.79 -12.96 7.22
N PHE A 16 -3.49 -12.77 7.00
CA PHE A 16 -2.64 -11.92 7.83
C PHE A 16 -3.18 -10.49 7.92
N VAL A 17 -3.53 -9.86 6.79
CA VAL A 17 -4.09 -8.51 6.76
C VAL A 17 -5.39 -8.44 7.57
N THR A 18 -6.34 -9.35 7.31
CA THR A 18 -7.62 -9.40 8.03
C THR A 18 -7.40 -9.57 9.54
N GLN A 19 -6.52 -10.49 9.94
CA GLN A 19 -6.25 -10.75 11.34
C GLN A 19 -5.61 -9.55 12.04
N VAL A 20 -4.65 -8.88 11.41
CA VAL A 20 -3.99 -7.70 11.99
C VAL A 20 -4.98 -6.55 12.16
N ILE A 21 -5.86 -6.31 11.18
CA ILE A 21 -6.91 -5.28 11.28
C ILE A 21 -7.85 -5.60 12.45
N ASN A 22 -8.33 -6.84 12.55
CA ASN A 22 -9.21 -7.27 13.63
C ASN A 22 -8.55 -7.14 15.00
N ASN A 23 -7.28 -7.53 15.12
CA ASN A 23 -6.52 -7.43 16.37
C ASN A 23 -6.32 -5.97 16.79
N ALA A 24 -5.99 -5.07 15.84
CA ALA A 24 -5.82 -3.65 16.13
C ALA A 24 -7.13 -3.03 16.66
N ARG A 25 -8.26 -3.36 16.03
CA ARG A 25 -9.59 -2.92 16.48
C ARG A 25 -9.98 -3.51 17.83
N ALA A 26 -9.74 -4.80 18.04
CA ALA A 26 -9.98 -5.46 19.32
C ALA A 26 -9.12 -4.85 20.45
N ALA A 27 -7.92 -4.37 20.13
CA ALA A 27 -7.04 -3.64 21.04
C ALA A 27 -7.46 -2.16 21.25
N GLY A 28 -8.58 -1.72 20.67
CA GLY A 28 -9.15 -0.38 20.88
C GLY A 28 -8.80 0.66 19.83
N ALA A 29 -8.23 0.29 18.67
CA ALA A 29 -8.02 1.24 17.59
C ALA A 29 -9.35 1.71 16.99
N THR A 30 -9.67 3.00 17.18
CA THR A 30 -10.92 3.63 16.68
C THR A 30 -10.69 4.62 15.53
N GLY A 31 -9.44 5.01 15.28
CA GLY A 31 -9.06 5.95 14.22
C GLY A 31 -8.71 5.28 12.88
N GLU A 32 -8.28 6.09 11.92
CA GLU A 32 -7.74 5.59 10.64
C GLU A 32 -6.53 4.69 10.87
N ILE A 33 -6.56 3.49 10.29
CA ILE A 33 -5.44 2.55 10.34
C ILE A 33 -4.69 2.64 9.01
N THR A 34 -3.36 2.80 9.08
CA THR A 34 -2.46 2.72 7.92
C THR A 34 -1.49 1.55 8.10
N MET A 35 -1.46 0.67 7.10
CA MET A 35 -0.56 -0.49 7.06
C MET A 35 0.56 -0.27 6.03
N ARG A 36 1.81 -0.56 6.42
CA ARG A 36 2.98 -0.46 5.55
C ARG A 36 3.49 -1.84 5.18
N PHE A 37 3.76 -2.05 3.89
CA PHE A 37 4.24 -3.31 3.37
C PHE A 37 5.43 -3.10 2.42
N ASP A 38 6.31 -4.10 2.32
CA ASP A 38 7.32 -4.13 1.27
C ASP A 38 6.72 -4.58 -0.08
N SER A 39 7.49 -4.43 -1.17
CA SER A 39 7.04 -4.73 -2.53
C SER A 39 6.61 -6.20 -2.77
N GLY A 40 7.08 -7.14 -1.95
CA GLY A 40 6.70 -8.57 -2.04
C GLY A 40 5.23 -8.82 -1.70
N PHE A 41 4.57 -7.87 -1.04
CA PHE A 41 3.15 -7.92 -0.71
C PHE A 41 2.25 -7.30 -1.78
N TYR A 42 2.81 -6.77 -2.89
CA TYR A 42 2.04 -6.12 -3.96
C TYR A 42 1.17 -7.14 -4.69
N SER A 43 -0.05 -7.34 -4.17
CA SER A 43 -0.97 -8.38 -4.60
C SER A 43 -2.41 -8.00 -4.28
N ARG A 44 -3.36 -8.58 -5.03
CA ARG A 44 -4.79 -8.45 -4.71
C ARG A 44 -5.14 -9.05 -3.35
N ALA A 45 -4.44 -10.11 -2.95
CA ALA A 45 -4.61 -10.75 -1.65
C ALA A 45 -4.36 -9.80 -0.47
N VAL A 46 -3.52 -8.76 -0.63
CA VAL A 46 -3.32 -7.72 0.39
C VAL A 46 -4.29 -6.56 0.21
N ARG A 47 -4.44 -6.08 -1.03
CA ARG A 47 -5.28 -4.92 -1.34
C ARG A 47 -6.75 -5.13 -0.99
N ASP A 48 -7.32 -6.28 -1.34
CA ASP A 48 -8.76 -6.51 -1.23
C ASP A 48 -9.21 -6.60 0.23
N PRO A 49 -8.54 -7.36 1.13
CA PRO A 49 -8.85 -7.35 2.55
C PRO A 49 -8.57 -6.01 3.23
N ALA A 50 -7.51 -5.29 2.84
CA ALA A 50 -7.25 -3.96 3.38
C ALA A 50 -8.36 -2.96 3.01
N SER A 51 -8.85 -3.01 1.76
CA SER A 51 -9.99 -2.21 1.32
C SER A 51 -11.28 -2.60 2.05
N ALA A 52 -11.53 -3.90 2.24
CA ALA A 52 -12.70 -4.39 2.98
C ALA A 52 -12.65 -4.01 4.48
N GLY A 53 -11.46 -3.97 5.05
CA GLY A 53 -11.22 -3.49 6.40
C GLY A 53 -11.19 -1.97 6.53
N ASP A 54 -11.42 -1.21 5.45
CA ASP A 54 -11.33 0.25 5.40
C ASP A 54 -10.04 0.82 6.03
N VAL A 55 -8.90 0.22 5.65
CA VAL A 55 -7.57 0.68 6.07
C VAL A 55 -6.77 1.18 4.88
N ARG A 56 -5.88 2.14 5.12
CA ARG A 56 -4.95 2.65 4.11
C ARG A 56 -3.74 1.73 4.01
N ILE A 57 -3.19 1.60 2.80
CA ILE A 57 -1.96 0.85 2.57
C ILE A 57 -0.91 1.74 1.92
N CYS A 58 0.32 1.60 2.41
CA CYS A 58 1.52 2.14 1.77
C CYS A 58 2.35 0.95 1.30
N ILE A 59 2.51 0.81 -0.02
CA ILE A 59 3.24 -0.31 -0.61
C ILE A 59 3.95 0.11 -1.88
N THR A 60 5.20 -0.31 -2.03
CA THR A 60 5.95 -0.13 -3.27
C THR A 60 5.33 -1.02 -4.35
N THR A 61 4.89 -0.40 -5.45
CA THR A 61 4.25 -1.11 -6.56
C THR A 61 5.22 -1.31 -7.72
N ARG A 62 4.94 -2.31 -8.58
CA ARG A 62 5.69 -2.47 -9.84
C ARG A 62 5.23 -1.43 -10.85
N MET A 63 6.18 -0.85 -11.59
CA MET A 63 5.89 0.10 -12.67
C MET A 63 5.25 -0.57 -13.90
N SER A 64 3.93 -0.72 -13.85
CA SER A 64 3.12 -1.16 -14.99
C SER A 64 2.95 -0.05 -16.04
N LYS A 65 2.62 -0.42 -17.29
CA LYS A 65 2.34 0.56 -18.36
C LYS A 65 1.28 1.59 -17.95
N ARG A 66 0.22 1.14 -17.27
CA ARG A 66 -0.85 2.01 -16.76
C ARG A 66 -0.34 2.99 -15.70
N LEU A 67 0.44 2.50 -14.74
CA LEU A 67 0.97 3.35 -13.68
C LEU A 67 1.92 4.41 -14.24
N LYS A 68 2.78 4.03 -15.21
CA LYS A 68 3.63 4.98 -15.93
C LYS A 68 2.81 6.05 -16.64
N GLY A 69 1.75 5.67 -17.36
CA GLY A 69 0.86 6.64 -18.01
C GLY A 69 0.25 7.62 -17.01
N ILE A 70 -0.29 7.12 -15.90
CA ILE A 70 -0.87 7.97 -14.85
C ILE A 70 0.17 8.93 -14.26
N ILE A 71 1.40 8.47 -14.02
CA ILE A 71 2.49 9.33 -13.51
C ILE A 71 2.84 10.41 -14.54
N SER A 72 2.88 10.07 -15.83
CA SER A 72 3.17 11.02 -16.90
C SER A 72 2.06 12.07 -17.11
N ASP A 73 0.84 11.79 -16.69
CA ASP A 73 -0.30 12.71 -16.78
C ASP A 73 -0.40 13.67 -15.57
N ILE A 74 0.42 13.47 -14.53
CA ILE A 74 0.45 14.34 -13.34
C ILE A 74 0.96 15.72 -13.76
N GLN A 75 0.19 16.76 -13.45
CA GLN A 75 0.60 18.14 -13.73
C GLN A 75 1.80 18.52 -12.88
N GLU A 76 2.73 19.30 -13.45
CA GLU A 76 3.96 19.69 -12.77
C GLU A 76 3.70 20.42 -11.45
N ASP A 77 2.61 21.20 -11.37
CA ASP A 77 2.19 21.93 -10.17
C ASP A 77 1.55 21.06 -9.08
N ALA A 78 1.23 19.79 -9.38
CA ALA A 78 0.69 18.84 -8.42
C ALA A 78 1.79 18.12 -7.61
N TRP A 79 3.05 18.22 -8.04
CA TRP A 79 4.18 17.67 -7.31
C TRP A 79 4.57 18.57 -6.14
N THR A 80 4.72 17.97 -4.98
CA THR A 80 5.22 18.62 -3.77
C THR A 80 6.59 18.07 -3.43
N SER A 81 7.59 18.94 -3.36
CA SER A 81 8.93 18.52 -2.97
C SER A 81 8.98 18.14 -1.50
N ILE A 82 9.68 17.04 -1.20
CA ILE A 82 9.90 16.55 0.15
C ILE A 82 11.38 16.69 0.53
N VAL A 83 11.62 16.96 1.80
CA VAL A 83 12.99 16.97 2.33
C VAL A 83 13.57 15.58 2.14
N TYR A 84 14.61 15.50 1.32
CA TYR A 84 15.28 14.26 0.99
C TYR A 84 16.79 14.42 1.15
N TRP A 85 17.44 13.37 1.64
CA TRP A 85 18.85 13.40 2.02
C TRP A 85 19.80 13.34 0.82
N LEU A 86 19.29 12.96 -0.36
CA LEU A 86 20.08 12.83 -1.59
C LEU A 86 19.94 14.09 -2.44
N GLU A 87 21.06 14.50 -3.05
CA GLU A 87 21.08 15.56 -4.06
C GLU A 87 20.16 15.22 -5.23
N GLY A 88 19.40 16.21 -5.71
CA GLY A 88 18.31 16.01 -6.67
C GLY A 88 16.93 15.82 -6.02
N GLY A 89 16.85 15.65 -4.70
CA GLY A 89 15.61 15.68 -3.94
C GLY A 89 14.67 14.48 -4.19
N ALA A 90 13.44 14.62 -3.72
CA ALA A 90 12.34 13.73 -4.05
C ALA A 90 11.03 14.51 -4.02
N ASP A 91 10.05 14.09 -4.79
CA ASP A 91 8.74 14.73 -4.88
C ASP A 91 7.62 13.70 -4.64
N VAL A 92 6.49 14.18 -4.15
CA VAL A 92 5.27 13.39 -3.94
C VAL A 92 4.09 14.06 -4.63
N ALA A 93 3.24 13.24 -5.24
CA ALA A 93 1.96 13.67 -5.80
C ALA A 93 0.87 12.66 -5.44
N GLU A 94 -0.35 13.16 -5.25
CA GLU A 94 -1.54 12.33 -5.00
C GLU A 94 -2.42 12.26 -6.24
N VAL A 95 -2.77 11.04 -6.65
CA VAL A 95 -3.60 10.80 -7.84
C VAL A 95 -4.68 9.77 -7.59
N LYS A 96 -5.81 9.93 -8.27
CA LYS A 96 -6.86 8.92 -8.33
C LYS A 96 -6.45 7.80 -9.29
N TYR A 97 -5.96 6.70 -8.75
CA TYR A 97 -5.53 5.56 -9.58
C TYR A 97 -6.71 4.74 -10.15
N ARG A 98 -7.69 4.41 -9.29
CA ARG A 98 -8.96 3.73 -9.61
C ARG A 98 -10.01 4.14 -8.56
N GLN A 99 -11.28 4.24 -8.94
CA GLN A 99 -12.36 4.33 -7.96
C GLN A 99 -12.51 2.98 -7.23
N LYS A 100 -12.84 3.02 -5.92
CA LYS A 100 -13.36 1.85 -5.21
C LYS A 100 -14.66 1.45 -5.92
N GLN A 101 -14.78 0.20 -6.36
CA GLN A 101 -16.05 -0.41 -6.73
C GLN A 101 -16.78 -0.85 -5.47
#